data_AF-A0A2E3KJU8-F1
#
_entry.id   AF-A0A2E3KJU8-F1
#
_cell.length_a   1.000
_cell.length_b   1.000
_cell.length_c   1.000
_cell.angle_alpha   90.00
_cell.angle_beta   90.00
_cell.angle_gamma   90.00
#
_symmetry.space_group_name_H-M   'P 1'
#
loop_
_entity.id
_entity.type
_entity.pdbx_description
1 polymer ?
#
loop_
_entity_poly.entity_id
_entity_poly.type
_entity_poly.pdbx_seq_one_letter_code
_entity_poly.pdbx_strand_id
1 'polypeptide(L)'
;MSRGRSRHWLEGILRGLADRVDGMTLPPSTRDVSPRWLPSDLIPLIGAHDEERGALAILRIEDGSDTLSEPDPVRDEDGPSTAASDGIRFACESYAELMPDSPRPEVELDVRHAAAGDSVALPAAMAALLRLFGCAWPQDLVATGGIDVHAGRFLPVPRSTLTGKARAARAWGYRRLAVIDPDGILPAELEGLKVCVLPDDPARLGLALVSLSGVEPGEAVLARALTVFDQRVSVRGKDALDAILEATEPFITSDSSIVSHVAHDMRSCAYLHAGRSLDAERELHLADDLLGKGWHPEGRLRDVLRYQRPAHRAVVTLDLGQWADDHPVHVQVDALIESLDGLWTTRHERLMRIFLANTRARRHEYLGRLHGDVSRLERAWSDLIIDQENWDELLGRFARQELRRLDTDRARIENQLTDVAFSRFQLEGALPEAWVAQMDQIHSRTPGHFVLEDCKTEPAHGAFRCQFADGRRLIVGGHPFNAIALLKRELMISTASRRSLTRELLTGATLTPMRPLEYPWFHWFELLARTALEEGRAFALPKDKEARDLIWSFVFSHAQGIGSLIALRSHRLLMDFEVEPGPVRPPQRGTPLFELHEDLLSRPEELFRRVPY
;
A
#
# COMPACT_ATOMS: atom_id res chain seq x y z
N MET A 1 -33.40 -31.23 -11.30
CA MET A 1 -33.69 -31.64 -12.70
C MET A 1 -33.22 -30.62 -13.77
N SER A 2 -32.62 -29.48 -13.44
CA SER A 2 -32.12 -28.48 -14.41
C SER A 2 -30.70 -28.75 -14.96
N ARG A 3 -29.78 -29.30 -14.14
CA ARG A 3 -28.36 -29.55 -14.52
C ARG A 3 -28.17 -30.41 -15.77
N GLY A 4 -29.05 -31.38 -16.03
CA GLY A 4 -28.93 -32.29 -17.18
C GLY A 4 -29.30 -31.68 -18.54
N ARG A 5 -30.20 -30.69 -18.58
CA ARG A 5 -30.58 -30.01 -19.83
C ARG A 5 -29.56 -28.95 -20.25
N SER A 6 -29.00 -28.21 -19.30
CA SER A 6 -27.95 -27.22 -19.56
C SER A 6 -26.69 -27.88 -20.11
N ARG A 7 -26.29 -29.04 -19.56
CA ARG A 7 -25.13 -29.81 -20.02
C ARG A 7 -25.27 -30.31 -21.47
N HIS A 8 -26.43 -30.84 -21.83
CA HIS A 8 -26.68 -31.35 -23.19
C HIS A 8 -26.73 -30.23 -24.24
N TRP A 9 -27.26 -29.06 -23.86
CA TRP A 9 -27.25 -27.86 -24.69
C TRP A 9 -25.82 -27.30 -24.87
N LEU A 10 -25.03 -27.25 -23.79
CA LEU A 10 -23.62 -26.83 -23.80
C LEU A 10 -22.76 -27.77 -24.66
N GLU A 11 -22.97 -29.08 -24.55
CA GLU A 11 -22.28 -30.10 -25.36
C GLU A 11 -22.65 -29.98 -26.85
N GLY A 12 -23.90 -29.67 -27.18
CA GLY A 12 -24.33 -29.41 -28.57
C GLY A 12 -23.70 -28.14 -29.16
N ILE A 13 -23.55 -27.11 -28.33
CA ILE A 13 -22.87 -25.85 -28.65
C ILE A 13 -21.38 -26.11 -28.88
N LEU A 14 -20.67 -26.66 -27.89
CA LEU A 14 -19.23 -26.92 -27.97
C LEU A 14 -18.87 -27.85 -29.13
N ARG A 15 -19.71 -28.85 -29.42
CA ARG A 15 -19.52 -29.74 -30.58
C ARG A 15 -19.72 -29.02 -31.91
N GLY A 16 -20.81 -28.27 -32.09
CA GLY A 16 -21.03 -27.47 -33.31
C GLY A 16 -20.00 -26.35 -33.52
N LEU A 17 -19.20 -26.08 -32.49
CA LEU A 17 -18.18 -25.04 -32.44
C LEU A 17 -16.77 -25.59 -32.69
N ALA A 18 -16.46 -26.79 -32.18
CA ALA A 18 -15.27 -27.54 -32.59
C ALA A 18 -15.28 -27.79 -34.10
N ASP A 19 -16.44 -28.13 -34.67
CA ASP A 19 -16.63 -28.34 -36.12
C ASP A 19 -16.40 -27.06 -36.96
N ARG A 20 -16.45 -25.85 -36.36
CA ARG A 20 -16.13 -24.58 -37.04
C ARG A 20 -14.65 -24.22 -36.99
N VAL A 21 -13.89 -24.82 -36.08
CA VAL A 21 -12.48 -24.51 -35.81
C VAL A 21 -11.58 -25.59 -36.43
N ASP A 22 -12.00 -26.85 -36.41
CA ASP A 22 -11.32 -27.93 -37.13
C ASP A 22 -11.62 -27.85 -38.65
N GLY A 23 -10.75 -27.12 -39.37
CA GLY A 23 -10.65 -27.26 -40.83
C GLY A 23 -10.64 -25.99 -41.68
N MET A 24 -10.43 -24.78 -41.12
CA MET A 24 -10.42 -23.56 -41.95
C MET A 24 -9.17 -22.68 -41.76
N THR A 25 -8.47 -22.44 -42.87
CA THR A 25 -7.83 -21.14 -43.14
C THR A 25 -8.96 -20.14 -43.36
N LEU A 26 -9.37 -19.43 -42.30
CA LEU A 26 -10.57 -18.58 -42.34
C LEU A 26 -10.29 -17.27 -43.09
N PRO A 27 -11.07 -16.91 -44.13
CA PRO A 27 -11.10 -15.53 -44.61
C PRO A 27 -11.71 -14.63 -43.52
N PRO A 28 -11.33 -13.34 -43.45
CA PRO A 28 -11.84 -12.41 -42.45
C PRO A 28 -13.36 -12.35 -42.53
N SER A 29 -14.04 -12.92 -41.54
CA SER A 29 -15.49 -12.83 -41.41
C SER A 29 -15.90 -11.37 -41.31
N THR A 30 -16.72 -10.92 -42.27
CA THR A 30 -17.40 -9.62 -42.31
C THR A 30 -18.73 -9.61 -41.56
N ARG A 31 -19.09 -10.69 -40.87
CA ARG A 31 -20.37 -10.80 -40.17
C ARG A 31 -20.21 -10.46 -38.68
N ASP A 32 -20.70 -9.27 -38.35
CA ASP A 32 -20.99 -8.81 -36.99
C ASP A 32 -22.03 -9.72 -36.32
N VAL A 33 -21.57 -10.71 -35.56
CA VAL A 33 -22.45 -11.50 -34.68
C VAL A 33 -21.87 -11.47 -33.27
N SER A 34 -22.33 -10.51 -32.46
CA SER A 34 -22.07 -10.56 -31.01
C SER A 34 -22.69 -11.84 -30.44
N PRO A 35 -21.97 -12.65 -29.66
CA PRO A 35 -22.53 -13.86 -29.07
C PRO A 35 -23.52 -13.51 -27.94
N ARG A 36 -24.76 -13.21 -28.29
CA ARG A 36 -25.88 -12.89 -27.37
C ARG A 36 -26.48 -14.11 -26.64
N TRP A 37 -25.82 -15.27 -26.68
CA TRP A 37 -26.49 -16.56 -26.43
C TRP A 37 -25.98 -17.33 -25.21
N LEU A 38 -24.90 -16.90 -24.55
CA LEU A 38 -24.41 -17.56 -23.34
C LEU A 38 -25.04 -16.95 -22.07
N PRO A 39 -25.61 -17.78 -21.17
CA PRO A 39 -25.89 -17.39 -19.78
C PRO A 39 -24.69 -16.72 -19.08
N SER A 40 -24.97 -15.82 -18.14
CA SER A 40 -23.93 -15.03 -17.45
C SER A 40 -22.99 -15.85 -16.55
N ASP A 41 -23.37 -17.07 -16.17
CA ASP A 41 -22.53 -18.01 -15.42
C ASP A 41 -21.57 -18.82 -16.30
N LEU A 42 -21.62 -18.63 -17.63
CA LEU A 42 -20.79 -19.33 -18.60
C LEU A 42 -19.82 -18.36 -19.26
N ILE A 43 -18.55 -18.52 -18.96
CA ILE A 43 -17.46 -17.64 -19.35
C ILE A 43 -16.69 -18.29 -20.51
N PRO A 44 -16.53 -17.60 -21.65
CA PRO A 44 -15.78 -18.14 -22.77
C PRO A 44 -14.29 -18.17 -22.45
N LEU A 45 -13.66 -19.32 -22.68
CA LEU A 45 -12.22 -19.51 -22.58
C LEU A 45 -11.62 -19.75 -23.95
N ILE A 46 -10.46 -19.14 -24.19
CA ILE A 46 -9.71 -19.28 -25.45
C ILE A 46 -8.39 -20.02 -25.21
N GLY A 47 -8.20 -21.13 -25.91
CA GLY A 47 -6.97 -21.92 -25.96
C GLY A 47 -6.28 -21.80 -27.32
N ALA A 48 -5.09 -22.38 -27.43
CA ALA A 48 -4.44 -22.63 -28.71
C ALA A 48 -3.63 -23.92 -28.65
N HIS A 49 -3.63 -24.66 -29.75
CA HIS A 49 -2.76 -25.80 -29.98
C HIS A 49 -1.43 -25.36 -30.60
N ASP A 50 -1.47 -24.35 -31.47
CA ASP A 50 -0.31 -23.72 -32.12
C ASP A 50 -0.64 -22.28 -32.57
N GLU A 51 0.27 -21.64 -33.32
CA GLU A 51 0.12 -20.27 -33.86
C GLU A 51 -1.08 -20.10 -34.80
N GLU A 52 -1.54 -21.18 -35.42
CA GLU A 52 -2.59 -21.17 -36.44
C GLU A 52 -3.93 -21.69 -35.92
N ARG A 53 -3.90 -22.60 -34.94
CA ARG A 53 -5.06 -23.32 -34.41
C ARG A 53 -5.36 -22.92 -32.98
N GLY A 54 -6.37 -22.06 -32.84
CA GLY A 54 -7.00 -21.76 -31.55
C GLY A 54 -8.06 -22.81 -31.16
N ALA A 55 -8.53 -22.74 -29.92
CA ALA A 55 -9.57 -23.61 -29.38
C ALA A 55 -10.47 -22.82 -28.42
N LEU A 56 -11.68 -23.30 -28.16
CA LEU A 56 -12.58 -22.71 -27.19
C LEU A 56 -13.07 -23.73 -26.17
N ALA A 57 -13.17 -23.24 -24.94
CA ALA A 57 -13.70 -23.96 -23.79
C ALA A 57 -14.66 -23.04 -23.04
N ILE A 58 -15.36 -23.59 -22.07
CA ILE A 58 -16.26 -22.82 -21.21
C ILE A 58 -15.86 -23.06 -19.75
N LEU A 59 -15.80 -21.97 -19.01
CA LEU A 59 -15.70 -21.96 -17.56
C LEU A 59 -17.07 -21.64 -17.01
N ARG A 60 -17.54 -22.47 -16.08
CA ARG A 60 -18.76 -22.19 -15.33
C ARG A 60 -18.39 -21.70 -13.95
N ILE A 61 -19.04 -20.63 -13.51
CA ILE A 61 -18.80 -20.02 -12.20
C ILE A 61 -20.06 -20.08 -11.33
N GLU A 62 -19.92 -20.60 -10.12
CA GLU A 62 -20.98 -20.70 -9.11
C GLU A 62 -20.53 -20.03 -7.79
N ASP A 63 -21.48 -19.75 -6.91
CA ASP A 63 -21.15 -19.33 -5.54
C ASP A 63 -20.72 -20.57 -4.76
N GLY A 64 -19.55 -20.53 -4.15
CA GLY A 64 -19.06 -21.56 -3.23
C GLY A 64 -19.78 -21.54 -1.89
N SER A 65 -19.54 -22.56 -1.08
CA SER A 65 -20.08 -22.65 0.29
C SER A 65 -19.35 -21.74 1.28
N ASP A 66 -18.08 -21.48 1.02
CA ASP A 66 -17.18 -20.79 1.94
C ASP A 66 -17.20 -19.29 1.68
N THR A 67 -16.99 -18.49 2.71
CA THR A 67 -16.88 -17.03 2.58
C THR A 67 -15.46 -16.59 2.25
N LEU A 68 -15.28 -15.35 1.76
CA LEU A 68 -13.95 -14.79 1.52
C LEU A 68 -13.07 -14.71 2.78
N SER A 69 -13.69 -14.64 3.97
CA SER A 69 -12.98 -14.56 5.26
C SER A 69 -12.44 -15.90 5.75
N GLU A 70 -12.92 -17.02 5.22
CA GLU A 70 -12.49 -18.35 5.63
C GLU A 70 -11.13 -18.72 5.02
N PRO A 71 -10.33 -19.58 5.68
CA PRO A 71 -9.10 -20.10 5.09
C PRO A 71 -9.37 -20.76 3.73
N ASP A 72 -8.38 -20.77 2.85
CA ASP A 72 -8.50 -21.52 1.61
C ASP A 72 -8.53 -23.02 1.90
N PRO A 73 -9.38 -23.80 1.20
CA PRO A 73 -9.37 -25.24 1.31
C PRO A 73 -8.01 -25.80 0.84
N VAL A 74 -7.49 -26.80 1.56
CA VAL A 74 -6.27 -27.53 1.17
C VAL A 74 -6.54 -28.26 -0.14
N ARG A 75 -5.66 -28.09 -1.13
CA ARG A 75 -5.81 -28.70 -2.46
C ARG A 75 -4.74 -29.73 -2.73
N ASP A 76 -5.19 -30.88 -3.23
CA ASP A 76 -4.37 -31.90 -3.88
C ASP A 76 -4.57 -31.77 -5.40
N GLU A 77 -3.47 -31.82 -6.16
CA GLU A 77 -3.35 -31.90 -7.64
C GLU A 77 -3.06 -30.61 -8.44
N ASP A 78 -2.09 -30.73 -9.37
CA ASP A 78 -1.68 -29.75 -10.36
C ASP A 78 -2.50 -29.88 -11.66
N GLY A 79 -3.08 -28.78 -12.17
CA GLY A 79 -3.81 -28.77 -13.44
C GLY A 79 -4.50 -27.43 -13.78
N PRO A 80 -5.25 -27.34 -14.90
CA PRO A 80 -5.96 -26.11 -15.31
C PRO A 80 -7.01 -25.65 -14.30
N SER A 81 -7.63 -26.60 -13.59
CA SER A 81 -8.54 -26.32 -12.47
C SER A 81 -7.81 -25.59 -11.34
N THR A 82 -6.57 -26.00 -11.05
CA THR A 82 -5.69 -25.38 -10.06
C THR A 82 -5.35 -23.95 -10.47
N ALA A 83 -4.91 -23.72 -11.72
CA ALA A 83 -4.59 -22.37 -12.21
C ALA A 83 -5.79 -21.41 -12.22
N ALA A 84 -6.97 -21.89 -12.65
CA ALA A 84 -8.22 -21.11 -12.57
C ALA A 84 -8.52 -20.73 -11.12
N SER A 85 -8.41 -21.70 -10.22
CA SER A 85 -8.73 -21.51 -8.82
C SER A 85 -7.71 -20.67 -8.06
N ASP A 86 -6.42 -20.69 -8.46
CA ASP A 86 -5.40 -19.78 -7.96
C ASP A 86 -5.66 -18.35 -8.43
N GLY A 87 -6.04 -18.16 -9.70
CA GLY A 87 -6.44 -16.85 -10.22
C GLY A 87 -7.59 -16.24 -9.41
N ILE A 88 -8.63 -17.04 -9.13
CA ILE A 88 -9.75 -16.61 -8.27
C ILE A 88 -9.26 -16.25 -6.88
N ARG A 89 -8.47 -17.13 -6.26
CA ARG A 89 -7.96 -16.92 -4.91
C ARG A 89 -7.21 -15.60 -4.81
N PHE A 90 -6.20 -15.36 -5.63
CA PHE A 90 -5.40 -14.13 -5.57
C PHE A 90 -6.23 -12.85 -5.83
N ALA A 91 -7.20 -12.91 -6.76
CA ALA A 91 -8.07 -11.77 -7.03
C ALA A 91 -9.03 -11.48 -5.86
N CYS A 92 -9.68 -12.51 -5.31
CA CYS A 92 -10.67 -12.37 -4.25
C CYS A 92 -10.05 -12.08 -2.87
N GLU A 93 -8.84 -12.60 -2.58
CA GLU A 93 -8.08 -12.31 -1.36
C GLU A 93 -7.92 -10.80 -1.11
N SER A 94 -7.78 -10.01 -2.18
CA SER A 94 -7.66 -8.56 -2.09
C SER A 94 -8.93 -7.88 -1.56
N TYR A 95 -10.10 -8.52 -1.74
CA TYR A 95 -11.42 -8.02 -1.37
C TYR A 95 -11.93 -8.57 -0.03
N ALA A 96 -11.26 -9.56 0.58
CA ALA A 96 -11.71 -10.21 1.79
C ALA A 96 -11.92 -9.25 2.98
N GLU A 97 -11.18 -8.14 3.06
CA GLU A 97 -11.37 -7.11 4.10
C GLU A 97 -12.71 -6.39 3.96
N LEU A 98 -13.12 -6.04 2.74
CA LEU A 98 -14.30 -5.22 2.48
C LEU A 98 -15.56 -6.04 2.23
N MET A 99 -15.38 -7.31 1.87
CA MET A 99 -16.45 -8.25 1.49
C MET A 99 -16.29 -9.61 2.19
N PRO A 100 -16.04 -9.66 3.52
CA PRO A 100 -15.66 -10.90 4.21
C PRO A 100 -16.72 -11.98 4.11
N ASP A 101 -18.00 -11.60 4.15
CA ASP A 101 -19.15 -12.51 4.13
C ASP A 101 -19.61 -12.87 2.72
N SER A 102 -18.94 -12.35 1.68
CA SER A 102 -19.30 -12.70 0.29
C SER A 102 -18.89 -14.15 0.01
N PRO A 103 -19.73 -14.90 -0.72
CA PRO A 103 -19.40 -16.27 -1.10
C PRO A 103 -18.15 -16.24 -1.99
N ARG A 104 -17.19 -17.12 -1.70
CA ARG A 104 -16.02 -17.33 -2.55
C ARG A 104 -16.50 -18.00 -3.84
N PRO A 105 -16.27 -17.41 -5.03
CA PRO A 105 -16.67 -18.04 -6.27
C PRO A 105 -15.91 -19.35 -6.51
N GLU A 106 -16.61 -20.37 -6.97
CA GLU A 106 -16.06 -21.66 -7.38
C GLU A 106 -16.22 -21.86 -8.88
N VAL A 107 -15.33 -22.65 -9.48
CA VAL A 107 -15.34 -22.89 -10.92
C VAL A 107 -15.40 -24.36 -11.28
N GLU A 108 -16.20 -24.65 -12.30
CA GLU A 108 -16.23 -25.93 -13.01
C GLU A 108 -15.72 -25.69 -14.43
N LEU A 109 -14.63 -26.37 -14.80
CA LEU A 109 -14.00 -26.23 -16.11
C LEU A 109 -14.44 -27.35 -17.05
N ASP A 110 -14.94 -26.99 -18.24
CA ASP A 110 -15.11 -27.92 -19.35
C ASP A 110 -14.07 -27.64 -20.44
N VAL A 111 -12.90 -28.30 -20.32
CA VAL A 111 -11.75 -28.14 -21.23
C VAL A 111 -11.64 -29.25 -22.28
N ARG A 112 -12.71 -30.04 -22.50
CA ARG A 112 -12.71 -31.22 -23.40
C ARG A 112 -12.24 -30.92 -24.84
N HIS A 113 -12.23 -29.66 -25.26
CA HIS A 113 -11.86 -29.21 -26.61
C HIS A 113 -10.75 -28.14 -26.64
N ALA A 114 -10.08 -27.84 -25.52
CA ALA A 114 -9.00 -26.87 -25.45
C ALA A 114 -7.73 -27.49 -24.85
N ALA A 115 -6.56 -27.05 -25.34
CA ALA A 115 -5.29 -27.43 -24.73
C ALA A 115 -5.25 -26.96 -23.26
N ALA A 116 -4.93 -27.87 -22.35
CA ALA A 116 -4.75 -27.60 -20.93
C ALA A 116 -3.56 -26.64 -20.72
N GLY A 117 -3.76 -25.54 -20.00
CA GLY A 117 -2.72 -24.58 -19.66
C GLY A 117 -3.18 -23.60 -18.57
N ASP A 118 -2.23 -22.90 -17.97
CA ASP A 118 -2.44 -21.92 -16.90
C ASP A 118 -3.16 -20.63 -17.35
N SER A 119 -3.21 -20.38 -18.67
CA SER A 119 -3.80 -19.18 -19.29
C SER A 119 -5.31 -18.96 -19.03
N VAL A 120 -5.94 -19.85 -18.27
CA VAL A 120 -7.31 -19.77 -17.72
C VAL A 120 -7.39 -18.97 -16.42
N ALA A 121 -6.26 -18.71 -15.75
CA ALA A 121 -6.21 -18.01 -14.47
C ALA A 121 -6.83 -16.61 -14.55
N LEU A 122 -6.46 -15.81 -15.55
CA LEU A 122 -7.01 -14.46 -15.75
C LEU A 122 -8.53 -14.46 -15.99
N PRO A 123 -9.09 -15.19 -16.98
CA PRO A 123 -10.54 -15.19 -17.18
C PRO A 123 -11.32 -15.70 -15.95
N ALA A 124 -10.77 -16.67 -15.20
CA ALA A 124 -11.39 -17.14 -13.95
C ALA A 124 -11.41 -16.03 -12.88
N ALA A 125 -10.29 -15.33 -12.68
CA ALA A 125 -10.17 -14.20 -11.77
C ALA A 125 -11.14 -13.07 -12.13
N MET A 126 -11.21 -12.71 -13.41
CA MET A 126 -12.12 -11.68 -13.92
C MET A 126 -13.58 -12.06 -13.67
N ALA A 127 -13.96 -13.31 -13.97
CA ALA A 127 -15.30 -13.80 -13.75
C ALA A 127 -15.70 -13.77 -12.26
N ALA A 128 -14.78 -14.16 -11.38
CA ALA A 128 -15.00 -14.13 -9.93
C ALA A 128 -15.23 -12.70 -9.43
N LEU A 129 -14.40 -11.73 -9.85
CA LEU A 129 -14.59 -10.33 -9.46
C LEU A 129 -15.88 -9.74 -10.03
N LEU A 130 -16.20 -9.99 -11.30
CA LEU A 130 -17.47 -9.54 -11.90
C LEU A 130 -18.67 -10.11 -11.14
N ARG A 131 -18.61 -11.39 -10.76
CA ARG A 131 -19.65 -12.03 -9.94
C ARG A 131 -19.77 -11.38 -8.56
N LEU A 132 -18.65 -11.16 -7.86
CA LEU A 132 -18.62 -10.42 -6.59
C LEU A 132 -19.20 -9.01 -6.73
N PHE A 133 -19.02 -8.38 -7.88
CA PHE A 133 -19.51 -7.04 -8.19
C PHE A 133 -20.97 -7.02 -8.64
N GLY A 134 -21.63 -8.18 -8.77
CA GLY A 134 -22.98 -8.29 -9.31
C GLY A 134 -23.06 -7.91 -10.80
N CYS A 135 -21.94 -7.96 -11.51
CA CYS A 135 -21.81 -7.59 -12.92
C CYS A 135 -21.83 -8.84 -13.82
N ALA A 136 -22.39 -8.68 -15.02
CA ALA A 136 -22.31 -9.71 -16.05
C ALA A 136 -20.97 -9.67 -16.79
N TRP A 137 -20.58 -10.81 -17.36
CA TRP A 137 -19.46 -10.86 -18.31
C TRP A 137 -19.77 -10.04 -19.58
N PRO A 138 -18.88 -9.16 -20.05
CA PRO A 138 -19.11 -8.40 -21.28
C PRO A 138 -19.22 -9.30 -22.51
N GLN A 139 -20.31 -9.15 -23.28
CA GLN A 139 -20.67 -10.10 -24.34
C GLN A 139 -19.68 -10.19 -25.51
N ASP A 140 -18.88 -9.15 -25.75
CA ASP A 140 -17.93 -9.06 -26.86
C ASP A 140 -16.47 -9.25 -26.43
N LEU A 141 -16.25 -9.65 -25.17
CA LEU A 141 -14.93 -9.81 -24.55
C LEU A 141 -14.58 -11.28 -24.34
N VAL A 142 -13.34 -11.62 -24.65
CA VAL A 142 -12.64 -12.82 -24.16
C VAL A 142 -11.37 -12.42 -23.43
N ALA A 143 -10.88 -13.27 -22.53
CA ALA A 143 -9.64 -13.01 -21.80
C ALA A 143 -8.69 -14.20 -21.79
N THR A 144 -7.40 -13.93 -21.68
CA THR A 144 -6.38 -14.96 -21.51
C THR A 144 -5.16 -14.42 -20.75
N GLY A 145 -4.64 -15.19 -19.81
CA GLY A 145 -3.51 -14.80 -18.97
C GLY A 145 -3.17 -15.90 -17.97
N GLY A 146 -1.88 -16.20 -17.82
CA GLY A 146 -1.38 -17.21 -16.88
C GLY A 146 -1.26 -16.66 -15.47
N ILE A 147 -0.66 -17.44 -14.56
CA ILE A 147 -0.39 -16.99 -13.20
C ILE A 147 0.93 -17.53 -12.67
N ASP A 148 1.71 -16.65 -12.06
CA ASP A 148 2.85 -17.03 -11.22
C ASP A 148 2.35 -17.11 -9.78
N VAL A 149 2.21 -18.33 -9.27
CA VAL A 149 1.73 -18.58 -7.91
C VAL A 149 2.76 -18.13 -6.86
N HIS A 150 4.05 -18.15 -7.20
CA HIS A 150 5.11 -17.71 -6.29
C HIS A 150 5.16 -16.19 -6.18
N ALA A 151 5.06 -15.50 -7.32
CA ALA A 151 5.01 -14.04 -7.35
C ALA A 151 3.62 -13.47 -7.00
N GLY A 152 2.57 -14.29 -7.07
CA GLY A 152 1.18 -13.87 -6.90
C GLY A 152 0.73 -12.88 -7.97
N ARG A 153 1.20 -13.03 -9.21
CA ARG A 153 0.96 -12.11 -10.33
C ARG A 153 0.44 -12.86 -11.55
N PHE A 154 -0.42 -12.20 -12.33
CA PHE A 154 -0.81 -12.73 -13.64
C PHE A 154 0.33 -12.61 -14.65
N LEU A 155 0.42 -13.58 -15.55
CA LEU A 155 1.48 -13.66 -16.56
C LEU A 155 0.94 -13.39 -17.96
N PRO A 156 1.75 -12.72 -18.82
CA PRO A 156 1.44 -12.62 -20.24
C PRO A 156 1.44 -14.01 -20.90
N VAL A 157 0.59 -14.19 -21.90
CA VAL A 157 0.58 -15.40 -22.72
C VAL A 157 1.65 -15.29 -23.82
N PRO A 158 2.42 -16.35 -24.12
CA PRO A 158 3.40 -16.33 -25.19
C PRO A 158 2.80 -15.88 -26.52
N ARG A 159 3.54 -15.04 -27.27
CA ARG A 159 3.10 -14.52 -28.57
C ARG A 159 2.73 -15.62 -29.57
N SER A 160 3.45 -16.75 -29.52
CA SER A 160 3.20 -17.91 -30.36
C SER A 160 1.79 -18.49 -30.16
N THR A 161 1.23 -18.48 -28.95
CA THR A 161 -0.13 -18.99 -28.72
C THR A 161 -1.19 -17.89 -28.72
N LEU A 162 -0.80 -16.64 -28.47
CA LEU A 162 -1.71 -15.50 -28.41
C LEU A 162 -2.37 -15.20 -29.78
N THR A 163 -1.64 -15.31 -30.88
CA THR A 163 -2.18 -15.10 -32.23
C THR A 163 -3.26 -16.12 -32.58
N GLY A 164 -3.01 -17.41 -32.31
CA GLY A 164 -3.99 -18.48 -32.53
C GLY A 164 -5.25 -18.30 -31.67
N LYS A 165 -5.09 -17.89 -30.40
CA LYS A 165 -6.19 -17.53 -29.50
C LYS A 165 -7.03 -16.36 -30.03
N ALA A 166 -6.37 -15.30 -30.53
CA ALA A 166 -7.03 -14.13 -31.09
C ALA A 166 -7.82 -14.46 -32.36
N ARG A 167 -7.27 -15.29 -33.26
CA ARG A 167 -8.00 -15.78 -34.45
C ARG A 167 -9.25 -16.57 -34.08
N ALA A 168 -9.14 -17.50 -33.12
CA ALA A 168 -10.30 -18.26 -32.66
C ALA A 168 -11.38 -17.36 -32.04
N ALA A 169 -10.99 -16.40 -31.22
CA ALA A 169 -11.91 -15.41 -30.66
C ALA A 169 -12.62 -14.59 -31.75
N ARG A 170 -11.88 -14.08 -32.74
CA ARG A 170 -12.46 -13.33 -33.86
C ARG A 170 -13.43 -14.17 -34.68
N ALA A 171 -13.07 -15.42 -34.96
CA ALA A 171 -13.93 -16.35 -35.70
C ALA A 171 -15.29 -16.57 -35.01
N TRP A 172 -15.35 -16.34 -33.71
CA TRP A 172 -16.55 -16.45 -32.88
C TRP A 172 -17.31 -15.15 -32.67
N GLY A 173 -16.86 -14.06 -33.28
CA GLY A 173 -17.54 -12.77 -33.23
C GLY A 173 -17.24 -11.95 -31.97
N TYR A 174 -16.23 -12.33 -31.18
CA TYR A 174 -15.68 -11.44 -30.17
C TYR A 174 -14.99 -10.25 -30.86
N ARG A 175 -14.93 -9.13 -30.15
CA ARG A 175 -14.34 -7.88 -30.66
C ARG A 175 -13.21 -7.37 -29.79
N ARG A 176 -13.16 -7.83 -28.54
CA ARG A 176 -12.17 -7.41 -27.55
C ARG A 176 -11.46 -8.62 -26.96
N LEU A 177 -10.16 -8.46 -26.74
CA LEU A 177 -9.30 -9.47 -26.14
C LEU A 177 -8.59 -8.84 -24.93
N ALA A 178 -8.91 -9.33 -23.73
CA ALA A 178 -8.23 -8.96 -22.49
C ALA A 178 -6.97 -9.81 -22.26
N VAL A 179 -5.85 -9.15 -21.98
CA VAL A 179 -4.53 -9.77 -21.84
C VAL A 179 -3.69 -9.07 -20.77
N ILE A 180 -2.64 -9.75 -20.32
CA ILE A 180 -1.56 -9.14 -19.54
C ILE A 180 -0.42 -8.75 -20.49
N ASP A 181 0.03 -7.50 -20.42
CA ASP A 181 1.15 -6.97 -21.23
C ASP A 181 1.94 -5.92 -20.43
N PRO A 182 2.72 -6.34 -19.43
CA PRO A 182 3.42 -5.41 -18.54
C PRO A 182 4.47 -4.58 -19.28
N ASP A 183 4.99 -5.11 -20.39
CA ASP A 183 6.05 -4.50 -21.19
C ASP A 183 5.49 -3.58 -22.30
N GLY A 184 4.15 -3.53 -22.47
CA GLY A 184 3.49 -2.68 -23.46
C GLY A 184 3.90 -2.97 -24.91
N ILE A 185 4.24 -4.22 -25.23
CA ILE A 185 4.79 -4.59 -26.54
C ILE A 185 3.68 -5.03 -27.50
N LEU A 186 2.47 -5.33 -27.01
CA LEU A 186 1.35 -5.74 -27.85
C LEU A 186 0.76 -4.55 -28.60
N PRO A 187 0.34 -4.75 -29.86
CA PRO A 187 -0.38 -3.71 -30.60
C PRO A 187 -1.76 -3.46 -29.98
N ALA A 188 -2.32 -2.26 -30.21
CA ALA A 188 -3.67 -1.91 -29.79
C ALA A 188 -4.77 -2.80 -30.43
N GLU A 189 -4.46 -3.42 -31.57
CA GLU A 189 -5.31 -4.42 -32.22
C GLU A 189 -4.49 -5.67 -32.56
N LEU A 190 -5.05 -6.85 -32.29
CA LEU A 190 -4.46 -8.14 -32.63
C LEU A 190 -5.48 -8.98 -33.39
N GLU A 191 -5.16 -9.39 -34.61
CA GLU A 191 -6.07 -10.14 -35.48
C GLU A 191 -7.45 -9.45 -35.62
N GLY A 192 -7.44 -8.10 -35.59
CA GLY A 192 -8.62 -7.21 -35.61
C GLY A 192 -9.55 -7.31 -34.40
N LEU A 193 -9.07 -7.85 -33.28
CA LEU A 193 -9.65 -7.64 -31.96
C LEU A 193 -8.98 -6.45 -31.31
N LYS A 194 -9.75 -5.58 -30.66
CA LYS A 194 -9.21 -4.53 -29.79
C LYS A 194 -8.57 -5.17 -28.56
N VAL A 195 -7.29 -4.92 -28.35
CA VAL A 195 -6.55 -5.39 -27.18
C VAL A 195 -6.91 -4.52 -25.97
N CYS A 196 -7.31 -5.15 -24.89
CA CYS A 196 -7.60 -4.53 -23.60
C CYS A 196 -6.55 -5.00 -22.61
N VAL A 197 -5.54 -4.17 -22.32
CA VAL A 197 -4.49 -4.54 -21.38
C VAL A 197 -5.03 -4.46 -19.95
N LEU A 198 -4.90 -5.54 -19.20
CA LEU A 198 -5.24 -5.64 -17.79
C LEU A 198 -3.98 -5.67 -16.93
N PRO A 199 -4.06 -5.22 -15.67
CA PRO A 199 -2.91 -5.24 -14.77
C PRO A 199 -2.54 -6.67 -14.38
N ASP A 200 -1.23 -6.89 -14.17
CA ASP A 200 -0.66 -8.14 -13.69
C ASP A 200 -0.88 -8.34 -12.16
N ASP A 201 -1.00 -7.24 -11.41
CA ASP A 201 -1.30 -7.23 -9.98
C ASP A 201 -2.80 -7.51 -9.72
N PRO A 202 -3.15 -8.60 -9.01
CA PRO A 202 -4.54 -8.94 -8.70
C PRO A 202 -5.34 -7.85 -7.97
N ALA A 203 -4.67 -7.02 -7.16
CA ALA A 203 -5.36 -5.96 -6.42
C ALA A 203 -5.82 -4.81 -7.35
N ARG A 204 -5.17 -4.63 -8.50
CA ARG A 204 -5.55 -3.63 -9.52
C ARG A 204 -6.68 -4.13 -10.43
N LEU A 205 -6.89 -5.44 -10.51
CA LEU A 205 -7.79 -6.06 -11.48
C LEU A 205 -9.24 -5.56 -11.36
N GLY A 206 -9.77 -5.45 -10.14
CA GLY A 206 -11.16 -5.03 -9.95
C GLY A 206 -11.45 -3.62 -10.48
N LEU A 207 -10.57 -2.64 -10.22
CA LEU A 207 -10.74 -1.28 -10.74
C LEU A 207 -10.61 -1.23 -12.28
N ALA A 208 -9.68 -2.02 -12.84
CA ALA A 208 -9.52 -2.15 -14.28
C ALA A 208 -10.78 -2.75 -14.94
N LEU A 209 -11.42 -3.73 -14.31
CA LEU A 209 -12.67 -4.33 -14.80
C LEU A 209 -13.82 -3.32 -14.84
N VAL A 210 -13.96 -2.47 -13.83
CA VAL A 210 -14.99 -1.42 -13.80
C VAL A 210 -14.79 -0.38 -14.91
N SER A 211 -13.56 -0.23 -15.39
CA SER A 211 -13.25 0.67 -16.52
C SER A 211 -13.55 0.03 -17.89
N LEU A 212 -13.91 -1.27 -17.95
CA LEU A 212 -14.28 -1.93 -19.20
C LEU A 212 -15.70 -1.57 -19.61
N SER A 213 -15.88 -1.23 -20.89
CA SER A 213 -17.22 -1.01 -21.45
C SER A 213 -18.12 -2.24 -21.25
N GLY A 214 -19.34 -2.02 -20.75
CA GLY A 214 -20.32 -3.06 -20.46
C GLY A 214 -20.25 -3.62 -19.03
N VAL A 215 -19.39 -3.08 -18.17
CA VAL A 215 -19.35 -3.37 -16.73
C VAL A 215 -19.86 -2.14 -15.98
N GLU A 216 -21.00 -2.29 -15.28
CA GLU A 216 -21.67 -1.19 -14.57
C GLU A 216 -21.95 -1.63 -13.12
N PRO A 217 -20.95 -1.57 -12.23
CA PRO A 217 -21.15 -1.95 -10.83
C PRO A 217 -21.99 -0.89 -10.10
N GLY A 218 -22.66 -1.32 -9.03
CA GLY A 218 -23.27 -0.38 -8.10
C GLY A 218 -22.23 0.50 -7.39
N GLU A 219 -22.63 1.68 -6.95
CA GLU A 219 -21.76 2.69 -6.33
C GLU A 219 -20.94 2.15 -5.15
N ALA A 220 -21.57 1.34 -4.29
CA ALA A 220 -20.91 0.73 -3.14
C ALA A 220 -19.79 -0.26 -3.55
N VAL A 221 -19.97 -0.98 -4.66
CA VAL A 221 -18.97 -1.91 -5.19
C VAL A 221 -17.79 -1.14 -5.78
N LEU A 222 -18.08 -0.08 -6.56
CA LEU A 222 -17.04 0.79 -7.10
C LEU A 222 -16.23 1.46 -5.98
N ALA A 223 -16.89 1.95 -4.93
CA ALA A 223 -16.22 2.48 -3.74
C ALA A 223 -15.32 1.43 -3.06
N ARG A 224 -15.76 0.17 -2.94
CA ARG A 224 -14.91 -0.92 -2.43
C ARG A 224 -13.71 -1.21 -3.33
N ALA A 225 -13.90 -1.23 -4.65
CA ALA A 225 -12.80 -1.46 -5.60
C ALA A 225 -11.72 -0.36 -5.50
N LEU A 226 -12.15 0.89 -5.36
CA LEU A 226 -11.26 2.03 -5.10
C LEU A 226 -10.52 1.87 -3.76
N THR A 227 -11.22 1.53 -2.68
CA THR A 227 -10.58 1.29 -1.37
C THR A 227 -9.59 0.13 -1.40
N VAL A 228 -9.87 -0.98 -2.10
CA VAL A 228 -8.91 -2.08 -2.28
C VAL A 228 -7.69 -1.60 -3.06
N PHE A 229 -7.90 -0.83 -4.14
CA PHE A 229 -6.79 -0.27 -4.91
C PHE A 229 -5.90 0.58 -4.00
N ASP A 230 -6.47 1.46 -3.18
CA ASP A 230 -5.71 2.25 -2.23
C ASP A 230 -4.92 1.35 -1.26
N GLN A 231 -5.60 0.53 -0.47
CA GLN A 231 -4.97 -0.27 0.60
C GLN A 231 -3.88 -1.24 0.10
N ARG A 232 -3.93 -1.66 -1.17
CA ARG A 232 -3.06 -2.72 -1.73
C ARG A 232 -2.01 -2.20 -2.71
N VAL A 233 -2.30 -1.11 -3.41
CA VAL A 233 -1.52 -0.65 -4.57
C VAL A 233 -0.85 0.69 -4.30
N SER A 234 -1.51 1.62 -3.60
CA SER A 234 -1.02 2.99 -3.39
C SER A 234 0.28 3.07 -2.58
N VAL A 235 0.62 2.02 -1.83
CA VAL A 235 1.76 1.99 -0.90
C VAL A 235 3.09 1.61 -1.57
N ARG A 236 3.13 1.39 -2.89
CA ARG A 236 4.30 0.79 -3.58
C ARG A 236 4.87 1.68 -4.69
N GLY A 237 6.08 2.20 -4.47
CA GLY A 237 6.96 2.71 -5.53
C GLY A 237 7.05 4.23 -5.64
N LYS A 238 7.98 4.69 -6.48
CA LYS A 238 8.30 6.11 -6.69
C LYS A 238 7.17 6.90 -7.38
N ASP A 239 6.31 6.19 -8.13
CA ASP A 239 5.25 6.77 -8.97
C ASP A 239 3.85 6.55 -8.39
N ALA A 240 3.78 6.24 -7.08
CA ALA A 240 2.52 5.94 -6.39
C ALA A 240 1.50 7.10 -6.48
N LEU A 241 1.96 8.36 -6.33
CA LEU A 241 1.11 9.52 -6.46
C LEU A 241 0.46 9.59 -7.86
N ASP A 242 1.25 9.53 -8.92
CA ASP A 242 0.76 9.65 -10.29
C ASP A 242 -0.22 8.53 -10.63
N ALA A 243 0.07 7.30 -10.19
CA ALA A 243 -0.83 6.16 -10.38
C ALA A 243 -2.19 6.35 -9.70
N ILE A 244 -2.23 6.96 -8.50
CA ILE A 244 -3.49 7.24 -7.79
C ILE A 244 -4.24 8.37 -8.48
N LEU A 245 -3.56 9.43 -8.89
CA LEU A 245 -4.19 10.54 -9.60
C LEU A 245 -4.83 10.05 -10.92
N GLU A 246 -4.11 9.24 -11.70
CA GLU A 246 -4.63 8.64 -12.93
C GLU A 246 -5.82 7.71 -12.65
N ALA A 247 -5.70 6.82 -11.67
CA ALA A 247 -6.75 5.85 -11.33
C ALA A 247 -8.02 6.52 -10.78
N THR A 248 -7.91 7.67 -10.11
CA THR A 248 -9.04 8.37 -9.48
C THR A 248 -9.68 9.42 -10.36
N GLU A 249 -9.01 9.86 -11.44
CA GLU A 249 -9.47 10.94 -12.33
C GLU A 249 -10.91 10.73 -12.86
N PRO A 250 -11.34 9.53 -13.29
CA PRO A 250 -12.71 9.32 -13.77
C PRO A 250 -13.77 9.44 -12.66
N PHE A 251 -13.36 9.37 -11.39
CA PHE A 251 -14.25 9.19 -10.25
C PHE A 251 -14.44 10.46 -9.42
N ILE A 252 -13.51 11.43 -9.46
CA ILE A 252 -13.60 12.68 -8.68
C ILE A 252 -14.80 13.57 -9.07
N THR A 253 -15.32 13.41 -10.29
CA THR A 253 -16.50 14.14 -10.78
C THR A 253 -17.71 13.22 -10.98
N SER A 254 -17.70 12.02 -10.38
CA SER A 254 -18.82 11.10 -10.45
C SER A 254 -20.08 11.69 -9.82
N ASP A 255 -21.23 11.41 -10.41
CA ASP A 255 -22.55 11.73 -9.83
C ASP A 255 -22.78 11.01 -8.49
N SER A 256 -22.04 9.92 -8.22
CA SER A 256 -22.09 9.21 -6.94
C SER A 256 -21.23 9.93 -5.90
N SER A 257 -21.89 10.48 -4.87
CA SER A 257 -21.21 11.18 -3.79
C SER A 257 -20.23 10.29 -3.03
N ILE A 258 -20.52 8.99 -2.88
CA ILE A 258 -19.65 8.06 -2.14
C ILE A 258 -18.40 7.68 -2.96
N VAL A 259 -18.54 7.52 -4.27
CA VAL A 259 -17.42 7.21 -5.18
C VAL A 259 -16.48 8.42 -5.27
N SER A 260 -17.02 9.60 -5.54
CA SER A 260 -16.26 10.85 -5.56
C SER A 260 -15.59 11.11 -4.21
N HIS A 261 -16.30 10.82 -3.11
CA HIS A 261 -15.76 10.93 -1.77
C HIS A 261 -14.52 10.05 -1.56
N VAL A 262 -14.61 8.75 -1.86
CA VAL A 262 -13.47 7.82 -1.71
C VAL A 262 -12.31 8.22 -2.62
N ALA A 263 -12.59 8.65 -3.86
CA ALA A 263 -11.56 9.10 -4.78
C ALA A 263 -10.76 10.30 -4.24
N HIS A 264 -11.44 11.30 -3.69
CA HIS A 264 -10.77 12.45 -3.06
C HIS A 264 -9.99 12.05 -1.79
N ASP A 265 -10.52 11.14 -0.96
CA ASP A 265 -9.82 10.62 0.22
C ASP A 265 -8.49 9.93 -0.16
N MET A 266 -8.53 9.08 -1.20
CA MET A 266 -7.34 8.43 -1.75
C MET A 266 -6.29 9.43 -2.26
N ARG A 267 -6.73 10.46 -3.00
CA ARG A 267 -5.82 11.53 -3.48
C ARG A 267 -5.21 12.29 -2.31
N SER A 268 -5.97 12.52 -1.24
CA SER A 268 -5.43 13.13 -0.02
C SER A 268 -4.32 12.28 0.61
N CYS A 269 -4.56 10.99 0.80
CA CYS A 269 -3.54 10.05 1.29
C CYS A 269 -2.28 10.09 0.40
N ALA A 270 -2.46 10.04 -0.91
CA ALA A 270 -1.36 10.09 -1.88
C ALA A 270 -0.53 11.37 -1.77
N TYR A 271 -1.18 12.53 -1.68
CA TYR A 271 -0.49 13.81 -1.52
C TYR A 271 0.24 13.90 -0.19
N LEU A 272 -0.36 13.42 0.90
CA LEU A 272 0.30 13.39 2.21
C LEU A 272 1.57 12.54 2.16
N HIS A 273 1.50 11.34 1.58
CA HIS A 273 2.68 10.47 1.41
C HIS A 273 3.77 11.08 0.52
N ALA A 274 3.39 11.93 -0.43
CA ALA A 274 4.31 12.70 -1.27
C ALA A 274 4.84 13.99 -0.58
N GLY A 275 4.51 14.25 0.69
CA GLY A 275 4.91 15.44 1.43
C GLY A 275 4.18 16.73 1.00
N ARG A 276 3.03 16.61 0.31
CA ARG A 276 2.22 17.71 -0.21
C ARG A 276 0.99 17.97 0.66
N SER A 277 1.22 18.30 1.93
CA SER A 277 0.19 18.34 2.98
C SER A 277 -0.93 19.35 2.71
N LEU A 278 -0.62 20.48 2.04
CA LEU A 278 -1.65 21.45 1.64
C LEU A 278 -2.55 20.92 0.53
N ASP A 279 -2.01 20.14 -0.41
CA ASP A 279 -2.82 19.51 -1.44
C ASP A 279 -3.65 18.37 -0.84
N ALA A 280 -3.09 17.63 0.12
CA ALA A 280 -3.82 16.63 0.89
C ALA A 280 -5.02 17.22 1.64
N GLU A 281 -4.86 18.37 2.28
CA GLU A 281 -5.95 19.09 2.96
C GLU A 281 -7.04 19.55 1.99
N ARG A 282 -6.67 20.08 0.82
CA ARG A 282 -7.66 20.48 -0.21
C ARG A 282 -8.52 19.30 -0.66
N GLU A 283 -7.90 18.17 -0.95
CA GLU A 283 -8.62 16.95 -1.34
C GLU A 283 -9.52 16.45 -0.19
N LEU A 284 -9.08 16.55 1.07
CA LEU A 284 -9.95 16.24 2.22
C LEU A 284 -11.16 17.15 2.32
N HIS A 285 -11.01 18.46 2.11
CA HIS A 285 -12.16 19.38 2.11
C HIS A 285 -13.17 19.03 1.02
N LEU A 286 -12.71 18.70 -0.19
CA LEU A 286 -13.57 18.22 -1.27
C LEU A 286 -14.29 16.92 -0.88
N ALA A 287 -13.56 15.99 -0.25
CA ALA A 287 -14.12 14.75 0.25
C ALA A 287 -15.19 14.99 1.35
N ASP A 288 -14.99 15.99 2.21
CA ASP A 288 -15.85 16.32 3.35
C ASP A 288 -17.17 16.96 2.89
N ASP A 289 -17.11 17.83 1.87
CA ASP A 289 -18.28 18.45 1.25
C ASP A 289 -19.26 17.44 0.63
N LEU A 290 -18.80 16.21 0.38
CA LEU A 290 -19.58 15.11 -0.20
C LEU A 290 -20.26 14.22 0.85
N LEU A 291 -19.75 14.14 2.08
CA LEU A 291 -20.31 13.30 3.15
C LEU A 291 -21.75 13.65 3.49
N GLY A 292 -22.08 14.94 3.49
CA GLY A 292 -23.41 15.44 3.85
C GLY A 292 -24.47 15.27 2.76
N LYS A 293 -24.11 14.70 1.60
CA LYS A 293 -24.95 14.68 0.39
C LYS A 293 -25.44 13.29 -0.02
N GLY A 294 -25.12 12.22 0.72
CA GLY A 294 -25.41 10.85 0.30
C GLY A 294 -25.64 9.83 1.41
N TRP A 295 -25.90 8.59 1.01
CA TRP A 295 -26.08 7.43 1.89
C TRP A 295 -24.73 6.89 2.39
N HIS A 296 -24.71 6.36 3.61
CA HIS A 296 -23.52 5.71 4.19
C HIS A 296 -23.51 4.21 3.86
N PRO A 297 -22.40 3.66 3.32
CA PRO A 297 -22.33 2.24 3.01
C PRO A 297 -22.44 1.38 4.27
N GLU A 298 -22.95 0.17 4.12
CA GLU A 298 -22.98 -0.86 5.16
C GLU A 298 -21.70 -1.72 5.17
N GLY A 299 -21.52 -2.49 6.25
CA GLY A 299 -20.40 -3.44 6.38
C GLY A 299 -19.05 -2.76 6.59
N ARG A 300 -17.98 -3.40 6.13
CA ARG A 300 -16.59 -2.99 6.43
C ARG A 300 -16.16 -1.68 5.79
N LEU A 301 -16.70 -1.35 4.61
CA LEU A 301 -16.48 -0.03 4.01
C LEU A 301 -16.97 1.11 4.92
N ARG A 302 -18.10 0.90 5.62
CA ARG A 302 -18.58 1.84 6.64
C ARG A 302 -17.52 2.10 7.70
N ASP A 303 -16.93 1.03 8.23
CA ASP A 303 -15.98 1.12 9.33
C ASP A 303 -14.67 1.80 8.88
N VAL A 304 -14.20 1.50 7.66
CA VAL A 304 -13.06 2.22 7.05
C VAL A 304 -13.35 3.72 7.00
N LEU A 305 -14.51 4.11 6.45
CA LEU A 305 -14.89 5.52 6.34
C LEU A 305 -15.17 6.18 7.69
N ARG A 306 -15.67 5.43 8.67
CA ARG A 306 -16.00 5.93 10.00
C ARG A 306 -14.76 6.13 10.88
N TYR A 307 -13.74 5.29 10.73
CA TYR A 307 -12.61 5.28 11.66
C TYR A 307 -11.27 5.64 11.00
N GLN A 308 -10.94 5.06 9.84
CA GLN A 308 -9.65 5.32 9.19
C GLN A 308 -9.59 6.74 8.62
N ARG A 309 -10.70 7.26 8.10
CA ARG A 309 -10.73 8.61 7.55
C ARG A 309 -10.59 9.71 8.61
N PRO A 310 -11.30 9.70 9.75
CA PRO A 310 -11.01 10.66 10.82
C PRO A 310 -9.56 10.57 11.32
N ALA A 311 -8.98 9.36 11.37
CA ALA A 311 -7.57 9.20 11.67
C ALA A 311 -6.66 9.86 10.60
N HIS A 312 -6.93 9.65 9.31
CA HIS A 312 -6.20 10.30 8.21
C HIS A 312 -6.32 11.83 8.27
N ARG A 313 -7.54 12.36 8.44
CA ARG A 313 -7.76 13.81 8.62
C ARG A 313 -6.95 14.36 9.78
N ALA A 314 -6.94 13.65 10.92
CA ALA A 314 -6.12 14.04 12.06
C ALA A 314 -4.63 14.04 11.74
N VAL A 315 -4.12 13.08 10.97
CA VAL A 315 -2.72 13.07 10.52
C VAL A 315 -2.41 14.27 9.62
N VAL A 316 -3.26 14.62 8.65
CA VAL A 316 -3.07 15.83 7.82
C VAL A 316 -3.07 17.09 8.68
N THR A 317 -4.03 17.21 9.60
CA THR A 317 -4.09 18.31 10.58
C THR A 317 -2.83 18.39 11.45
N LEU A 318 -2.29 17.25 11.90
CA LEU A 318 -1.02 17.19 12.62
C LEU A 318 0.15 17.67 11.73
N ASP A 319 0.19 17.25 10.47
CA ASP A 319 1.26 17.64 9.55
C ASP A 319 1.24 19.15 9.25
N LEU A 320 0.05 19.77 9.30
CA LEU A 320 -0.15 21.22 9.19
C LEU A 320 0.06 22.00 10.51
N GLY A 321 0.55 21.34 11.56
CA GLY A 321 0.89 21.97 12.85
C GLY A 321 -0.30 22.34 13.73
N GLN A 322 -1.50 21.89 13.41
CA GLN A 322 -2.71 22.16 14.19
C GLN A 322 -2.86 21.09 15.28
N TRP A 323 -2.09 21.19 16.37
CA TRP A 323 -2.02 20.14 17.39
C TRP A 323 -2.95 20.32 18.59
N ALA A 324 -3.67 21.44 18.66
CA ALA A 324 -4.49 21.80 19.81
C ALA A 324 -5.59 20.77 20.09
N ASP A 325 -5.80 20.43 21.37
CA ASP A 325 -6.79 19.41 21.76
C ASP A 325 -8.24 19.80 21.39
N ASP A 326 -8.53 21.10 21.37
CA ASP A 326 -9.85 21.63 21.04
C ASP A 326 -10.12 21.70 19.53
N HIS A 327 -9.15 21.33 18.70
CA HIS A 327 -9.35 21.28 17.25
C HIS A 327 -10.44 20.24 16.91
N PRO A 328 -11.46 20.57 16.09
CA PRO A 328 -12.61 19.70 15.86
C PRO A 328 -12.27 18.28 15.38
N VAL A 329 -11.22 18.16 14.55
CA VAL A 329 -10.74 16.87 14.03
C VAL A 329 -10.19 15.98 15.16
N HIS A 330 -9.49 16.59 16.11
CA HIS A 330 -8.87 15.94 17.26
C HIS A 330 -9.93 15.49 18.26
N VAL A 331 -10.92 16.36 18.53
CA VAL A 331 -12.11 16.03 19.34
C VAL A 331 -12.88 14.86 18.73
N GLN A 332 -13.02 14.82 17.40
CA GLN A 332 -13.70 13.72 16.71
C GLN A 332 -12.99 12.38 16.92
N VAL A 333 -11.66 12.34 16.82
CA VAL A 333 -10.88 11.11 17.07
C VAL A 333 -11.06 10.64 18.51
N ASP A 334 -11.00 11.56 19.48
CA ASP A 334 -11.19 11.24 20.90
C ASP A 334 -12.58 10.65 21.17
N ALA A 335 -13.63 11.27 20.63
CA ALA A 335 -15.00 10.78 20.76
C ALA A 335 -15.20 9.40 20.10
N LEU A 336 -14.52 9.10 19.00
CA LEU A 336 -14.57 7.78 18.36
C LEU A 336 -13.87 6.72 19.21
N ILE A 337 -12.74 7.04 19.84
CA ILE A 337 -12.07 6.14 20.78
C ILE A 337 -12.97 5.85 21.98
N GLU A 338 -13.58 6.87 22.59
CA GLU A 338 -14.52 6.72 23.71
C GLU A 338 -15.75 5.88 23.32
N SER A 339 -16.32 6.14 22.15
CA SER A 339 -17.43 5.35 21.61
C SER A 339 -17.06 3.89 21.40
N LEU A 340 -15.83 3.63 20.94
CA LEU A 340 -15.33 2.28 20.77
C LEU A 340 -15.15 1.66 22.15
N ASP A 341 -14.41 2.27 23.08
CA ASP A 341 -14.17 1.78 24.45
C ASP A 341 -15.44 1.39 25.23
N GLY A 342 -16.57 2.06 24.98
CA GLY A 342 -17.86 1.72 25.59
C GLY A 342 -18.62 0.54 24.97
N LEU A 343 -18.34 0.16 23.71
CA LEU A 343 -19.14 -0.78 22.91
C LEU A 343 -18.27 -1.57 21.91
N TRP A 344 -17.54 -2.59 22.36
CA TRP A 344 -16.75 -3.44 21.46
C TRP A 344 -17.65 -4.55 20.91
N THR A 345 -17.94 -4.53 19.59
CA THR A 345 -18.80 -5.57 19.00
C THR A 345 -18.07 -6.49 18.00
N THR A 346 -16.97 -6.05 17.37
CA THR A 346 -16.24 -6.86 16.37
C THR A 346 -14.71 -6.75 16.45
N ARG A 347 -13.98 -7.78 15.96
CA ARG A 347 -12.50 -7.75 15.82
C ARG A 347 -11.99 -6.55 14.99
N HIS A 348 -12.79 -6.11 14.02
CA HIS A 348 -12.45 -4.96 13.17
C HIS A 348 -12.50 -3.64 13.92
N GLU A 349 -13.56 -3.41 14.69
CA GLU A 349 -13.68 -2.22 15.52
C GLU A 349 -12.56 -2.12 16.55
N ARG A 350 -12.12 -3.26 17.12
CA ARG A 350 -10.93 -3.32 17.99
C ARG A 350 -9.66 -2.91 17.26
N LEU A 351 -9.47 -3.39 16.03
CA LEU A 351 -8.35 -2.97 15.18
C LEU A 351 -8.43 -1.47 14.84
N MET A 352 -9.63 -0.95 14.55
CA MET A 352 -9.87 0.48 14.28
C MET A 352 -9.59 1.36 15.50
N ARG A 353 -9.91 0.87 16.71
CA ARG A 353 -9.55 1.53 17.96
C ARG A 353 -8.04 1.71 18.08
N ILE A 354 -7.25 0.65 17.81
CA ILE A 354 -5.77 0.72 17.83
C ILE A 354 -5.28 1.82 16.86
N PHE A 355 -5.82 1.90 15.64
CA PHE A 355 -5.43 2.95 14.70
C PHE A 355 -5.71 4.35 15.20
N LEU A 356 -6.91 4.59 15.75
CA LEU A 356 -7.28 5.89 16.30
C LEU A 356 -6.39 6.26 17.50
N ALA A 357 -6.13 5.30 18.40
CA ALA A 357 -5.25 5.47 19.55
C ALA A 357 -3.82 5.80 19.12
N ASN A 358 -3.29 5.15 18.08
CA ASN A 358 -1.96 5.49 17.53
C ASN A 358 -1.90 6.93 16.99
N THR A 359 -2.96 7.39 16.31
CA THR A 359 -3.04 8.77 15.82
C THR A 359 -3.10 9.77 16.98
N ARG A 360 -3.89 9.48 18.02
CA ARG A 360 -3.94 10.28 19.25
C ARG A 360 -2.60 10.29 19.99
N ALA A 361 -1.92 9.15 20.08
CA ALA A 361 -0.60 9.04 20.68
C ALA A 361 0.41 9.95 19.99
N ARG A 362 0.38 10.03 18.65
CA ARG A 362 1.24 10.95 17.88
C ARG A 362 0.95 12.42 18.22
N ARG A 363 -0.32 12.82 18.32
CA ARG A 363 -0.71 14.17 18.79
C ARG A 363 -0.14 14.45 20.18
N HIS A 364 -0.29 13.51 21.11
CA HIS A 364 0.22 13.63 22.46
C HIS A 364 1.76 13.69 22.51
N GLU A 365 2.46 12.90 21.71
CA GLU A 365 3.91 13.01 21.57
C GLU A 365 4.33 14.40 21.10
N TYR A 366 3.67 14.93 20.06
CA TYR A 366 4.01 16.21 19.45
C TYR A 366 3.81 17.36 20.44
N LEU A 367 2.66 17.38 21.13
CA LEU A 367 2.40 18.35 22.21
C LEU A 367 3.37 18.20 23.38
N GLY A 368 3.68 16.96 23.77
CA GLY A 368 4.63 16.66 24.85
C GLY A 368 6.03 17.20 24.56
N ARG A 369 6.51 17.03 23.32
CA ARG A 369 7.79 17.62 22.87
C ARG A 369 7.72 19.14 22.80
N LEU A 370 6.66 19.68 22.20
CA LEU A 370 6.52 21.12 21.98
C LEU A 370 6.54 21.90 23.29
N HIS A 371 5.84 21.39 24.31
CA HIS A 371 5.65 22.07 25.59
C HIS A 371 6.55 21.52 26.71
N GLY A 372 7.34 20.48 26.45
CA GLY A 372 8.08 19.77 27.50
C GLY A 372 7.15 19.08 28.52
N ASP A 373 5.95 18.68 28.09
CA ASP A 373 4.92 18.08 28.95
C ASP A 373 5.03 16.55 28.96
N VAL A 374 5.63 16.06 30.04
CA VAL A 374 5.80 14.64 30.34
C VAL A 374 4.48 13.87 30.39
N SER A 375 3.43 14.47 30.97
CA SER A 375 2.13 13.80 31.14
C SER A 375 1.49 13.46 29.80
N ARG A 376 1.83 14.21 28.75
CA ARG A 376 1.41 13.92 27.37
C ARG A 376 2.15 12.71 26.82
N LEU A 377 3.44 12.59 27.07
CA LEU A 377 4.21 11.42 26.66
C LEU A 377 3.73 10.15 27.37
N GLU A 378 3.36 10.26 28.65
CA GLU A 378 2.75 9.17 29.40
C GLU A 378 1.40 8.73 28.81
N ARG A 379 0.55 9.69 28.44
CA ARG A 379 -0.70 9.40 27.71
C ARG A 379 -0.45 8.75 26.35
N ALA A 380 0.50 9.26 25.58
CA ALA A 380 0.88 8.68 24.29
C ALA A 380 1.34 7.22 24.45
N TRP A 381 2.16 6.94 25.47
CA TRP A 381 2.60 5.59 25.79
C TRP A 381 1.42 4.69 26.17
N SER A 382 0.54 5.14 27.06
CA SER A 382 -0.66 4.40 27.47
C SER A 382 -1.56 4.05 26.29
N ASP A 383 -1.80 5.00 25.38
CA ASP A 383 -2.58 4.77 24.15
C ASP A 383 -2.00 3.66 23.28
N LEU A 384 -0.67 3.58 23.18
CA LEU A 384 -0.01 2.57 22.37
C LEU A 384 -0.07 1.17 23.00
N ILE A 385 0.07 1.05 24.33
CA ILE A 385 0.16 -0.25 25.01
C ILE A 385 -1.18 -0.82 25.52
N ILE A 386 -2.26 -0.05 25.50
CA ILE A 386 -3.55 -0.45 26.11
C ILE A 386 -4.08 -1.79 25.58
N ASP A 387 -3.78 -2.12 24.32
CA ASP A 387 -4.20 -3.37 23.65
C ASP A 387 -3.06 -4.38 23.47
N GLN A 388 -1.95 -4.22 24.18
CA GLN A 388 -0.74 -5.04 24.00
C GLN A 388 -1.00 -6.55 24.07
N GLU A 389 -1.86 -6.99 24.99
CA GLU A 389 -2.23 -8.41 25.15
C GLU A 389 -2.89 -8.99 23.89
N ASN A 390 -3.49 -8.13 23.06
CA ASN A 390 -4.22 -8.52 21.87
C ASN A 390 -3.42 -8.33 20.57
N TRP A 391 -2.19 -7.79 20.62
CA TRP A 391 -1.42 -7.50 19.41
C TRP A 391 -1.16 -8.72 18.54
N ASP A 392 -0.86 -9.88 19.14
CA ASP A 392 -0.59 -11.10 18.37
C ASP A 392 -1.87 -11.58 17.65
N GLU A 393 -3.03 -11.44 18.28
CA GLU A 393 -4.33 -11.75 17.68
C GLU A 393 -4.72 -10.71 16.60
N LEU A 394 -4.74 -9.42 16.96
CA LEU A 394 -5.29 -8.35 16.13
C LEU A 394 -4.34 -7.90 15.01
N LEU A 395 -3.05 -7.77 15.29
CA LEU A 395 -2.07 -7.28 14.32
C LEU A 395 -1.39 -8.45 13.60
N GLY A 396 -1.02 -9.50 14.35
CA GLY A 396 -0.31 -10.66 13.84
C GLY A 396 -1.20 -11.61 13.03
N ARG A 397 -2.34 -12.04 13.58
CA ARG A 397 -3.26 -12.96 12.89
C ARG A 397 -4.28 -12.20 12.04
N PHE A 398 -5.08 -11.33 12.66
CA PHE A 398 -6.21 -10.71 11.98
C PHE A 398 -5.77 -9.71 10.91
N ALA A 399 -5.00 -8.66 11.24
CA ALA A 399 -4.59 -7.67 10.25
C ALA A 399 -3.62 -8.26 9.20
N ARG A 400 -2.59 -9.00 9.62
CA ARG A 400 -1.54 -9.51 8.72
C ARG A 400 -1.91 -10.79 7.96
N GLN A 401 -2.56 -11.77 8.58
CA GLN A 401 -2.83 -13.07 7.92
C GLN A 401 -4.22 -13.10 7.28
N GLU A 402 -5.26 -12.70 8.01
CA GLU A 402 -6.64 -12.72 7.51
C GLU A 402 -6.93 -11.55 6.56
N LEU A 403 -6.69 -10.31 7.00
CA LEU A 403 -6.92 -9.11 6.20
C LEU A 403 -5.75 -8.78 5.27
N ARG A 404 -4.59 -9.45 5.44
CA ARG A 404 -3.38 -9.24 4.61
C ARG A 404 -2.89 -7.79 4.53
N ARG A 405 -3.20 -6.94 5.51
CA ARG A 405 -2.81 -5.54 5.50
C ARG A 405 -1.28 -5.41 5.51
N LEU A 406 -0.76 -4.61 4.59
CA LEU A 406 0.69 -4.44 4.42
C LEU A 406 1.24 -3.31 5.29
N ASP A 407 0.41 -2.33 5.59
CA ASP A 407 0.71 -1.07 6.27
C ASP A 407 0.63 -1.15 7.80
N THR A 408 0.07 -2.24 8.33
CA THR A 408 -0.31 -2.36 9.73
C THR A 408 0.27 -3.61 10.34
N ASP A 409 1.19 -3.44 11.27
CA ASP A 409 1.74 -4.52 12.03
C ASP A 409 2.22 -4.09 13.40
N ARG A 410 2.59 -5.11 14.17
CA ARG A 410 3.19 -4.96 15.48
C ARG A 410 4.47 -4.12 15.44
N ALA A 411 5.33 -4.30 14.43
CA ALA A 411 6.60 -3.58 14.33
C ALA A 411 6.38 -2.06 14.21
N ARG A 412 5.33 -1.62 13.51
CA ARG A 412 4.97 -0.20 13.40
C ARG A 412 4.60 0.41 14.75
N ILE A 413 3.83 -0.30 15.58
CA ILE A 413 3.47 0.16 16.94
C ILE A 413 4.71 0.18 17.84
N GLU A 414 5.56 -0.85 17.75
CA GLU A 414 6.82 -0.91 18.50
C GLU A 414 7.79 0.23 18.12
N ASN A 415 7.82 0.63 16.85
CA ASN A 415 8.56 1.81 16.40
C ASN A 415 7.99 3.11 16.99
N GLN A 416 6.66 3.26 17.01
CA GLN A 416 6.01 4.44 17.64
C GLN A 416 6.26 4.49 19.16
N LEU A 417 6.25 3.35 19.86
CA LEU A 417 6.66 3.28 21.26
C LEU A 417 8.10 3.74 21.46
N THR A 418 8.99 3.34 20.54
CA THR A 418 10.38 3.80 20.56
C THR A 418 10.47 5.32 20.38
N ASP A 419 9.62 5.91 19.54
CA ASP A 419 9.57 7.35 19.32
C ASP A 419 9.15 8.09 20.59
N VAL A 420 8.06 7.66 21.23
CA VAL A 420 7.56 8.23 22.50
C VAL A 420 8.58 8.06 23.63
N ALA A 421 9.19 6.88 23.77
CA ALA A 421 10.26 6.64 24.75
C ALA A 421 11.45 7.57 24.50
N PHE A 422 11.90 7.69 23.24
CA PHE A 422 13.01 8.57 22.91
C PHE A 422 12.69 10.04 23.19
N SER A 423 11.46 10.48 22.91
CA SER A 423 10.96 11.80 23.28
C SER A 423 10.99 12.02 24.79
N ARG A 424 10.59 11.02 25.60
CA ARG A 424 10.66 11.08 27.06
C ARG A 424 12.09 11.18 27.56
N PHE A 425 12.97 10.34 27.03
CA PHE A 425 14.40 10.34 27.36
C PHE A 425 15.05 11.69 27.02
N GLN A 426 14.72 12.31 25.89
CA GLN A 426 15.25 13.63 25.53
C GLN A 426 14.83 14.75 26.50
N LEU A 427 13.71 14.59 27.23
CA LEU A 427 13.25 15.59 28.19
C LEU A 427 13.86 15.41 29.59
N GLU A 428 14.05 14.18 30.08
CA GLU A 428 14.54 13.93 31.46
C GLU A 428 15.93 13.30 31.55
N GLY A 429 16.44 12.75 30.45
CA GLY A 429 17.63 11.90 30.45
C GLY A 429 17.43 10.49 31.03
N ALA A 430 16.19 10.08 31.34
CA ALA A 430 15.89 8.74 31.85
C ALA A 430 14.47 8.26 31.44
N LEU A 431 14.27 6.94 31.47
CA LEU A 431 12.97 6.30 31.27
C LEU A 431 12.46 5.69 32.57
N PRO A 432 11.12 5.64 32.79
CA PRO A 432 10.54 4.83 33.86
C PRO A 432 10.93 3.35 33.74
N GLU A 433 11.15 2.66 34.86
CA GLU A 433 11.55 1.24 34.88
C GLU A 433 10.60 0.34 34.08
N ALA A 434 9.29 0.60 34.17
CA ALA A 434 8.27 -0.13 33.42
C ALA A 434 8.46 0.03 31.89
N TRP A 435 8.89 1.20 31.42
CA TRP A 435 9.15 1.44 30.00
C TRP A 435 10.43 0.75 29.56
N VAL A 436 11.48 0.76 30.39
CA VAL A 436 12.72 0.03 30.12
C VAL A 436 12.44 -1.46 29.94
N ALA A 437 11.71 -2.07 30.87
CA ALA A 437 11.36 -3.50 30.78
C ALA A 437 10.59 -3.84 29.50
N GLN A 438 9.66 -2.97 29.10
CA GLN A 438 8.91 -3.12 27.85
C GLN A 438 9.80 -2.96 26.61
N MET A 439 10.70 -1.98 26.61
CA MET A 439 11.65 -1.75 25.51
C MET A 439 12.64 -2.91 25.36
N ASP A 440 13.08 -3.53 26.45
CA ASP A 440 13.94 -4.72 26.46
C ASP A 440 13.23 -5.92 25.82
N GLN A 441 11.94 -6.11 26.10
CA GLN A 441 11.14 -7.16 25.45
C GLN A 441 11.07 -6.95 23.93
N ILE A 442 10.84 -5.72 23.47
CA ILE A 442 10.83 -5.37 22.04
C ILE A 442 12.22 -5.63 21.42
N HIS A 443 13.29 -5.26 22.12
CA HIS A 443 14.67 -5.45 21.65
C HIS A 443 15.01 -6.94 21.44
N SER A 444 14.56 -7.82 22.33
CA SER A 444 14.81 -9.27 22.25
C SER A 444 14.16 -9.94 21.03
N ARG A 445 13.10 -9.33 20.46
CA ARG A 445 12.30 -9.89 19.36
C ARG A 445 12.68 -9.39 17.98
N THR A 446 13.37 -8.25 17.87
CA THR A 446 13.77 -7.68 16.58
C THR A 446 15.17 -8.18 16.21
N PRO A 447 15.35 -9.03 15.16
CA PRO A 447 16.68 -9.37 14.68
C PRO A 447 17.32 -8.11 14.08
N GLY A 448 18.13 -7.43 14.87
CA GLY A 448 18.77 -6.18 14.46
C GLY A 448 19.96 -6.48 13.54
N HIS A 449 19.72 -6.54 12.23
CA HIS A 449 20.79 -6.51 11.25
C HIS A 449 20.64 -5.28 10.36
N PHE A 450 21.60 -4.36 10.45
CA PHE A 450 22.01 -3.64 9.25
C PHE A 450 22.65 -4.68 8.33
N VAL A 451 22.36 -4.66 7.03
CA VAL A 451 23.10 -5.51 6.08
C VAL A 451 24.51 -4.96 5.99
N LEU A 452 25.44 -5.64 6.66
CA LEU A 452 26.87 -5.38 6.62
C LEU A 452 27.47 -6.31 5.58
N GLU A 453 27.66 -5.82 4.37
CA GLU A 453 28.49 -6.50 3.38
C GLU A 453 29.85 -5.83 3.33
N ASP A 454 30.88 -6.55 3.78
CA ASP A 454 32.27 -6.23 3.44
C ASP A 454 32.48 -6.68 2.00
N CYS A 455 32.11 -5.85 1.02
CA CYS A 455 32.09 -6.27 -0.37
C CYS A 455 32.73 -5.29 -1.35
N LYS A 456 33.40 -5.91 -2.32
CA LYS A 456 34.05 -5.33 -3.50
C LYS A 456 33.04 -4.81 -4.55
N THR A 457 31.74 -4.88 -4.26
CA THR A 457 30.61 -4.54 -5.14
C THR A 457 29.53 -3.82 -4.32
N GLU A 458 28.95 -2.76 -4.88
CA GLU A 458 27.93 -1.93 -4.22
C GLU A 458 26.57 -2.67 -4.18
N PRO A 459 25.97 -2.93 -3.00
CA PRO A 459 24.69 -3.60 -2.88
C PRO A 459 23.52 -2.66 -3.22
N ALA A 460 22.48 -3.22 -3.84
CA ALA A 460 21.28 -2.49 -4.29
C ALA A 460 20.47 -1.81 -3.15
N HIS A 461 20.70 -2.20 -1.89
CA HIS A 461 19.98 -1.71 -0.71
C HIS A 461 20.85 -0.86 0.24
N GLY A 462 22.05 -0.45 -0.17
CA GLY A 462 22.91 0.45 0.60
C GLY A 462 22.32 1.86 0.67
N ALA A 463 22.25 2.42 1.88
CA ALA A 463 21.90 3.82 2.12
C ALA A 463 23.15 4.68 2.24
N PHE A 464 24.13 4.22 3.00
CA PHE A 464 25.37 4.96 3.26
C PHE A 464 26.61 4.10 3.13
N ARG A 465 27.71 4.74 2.72
CA ARG A 465 29.07 4.26 2.87
C ARG A 465 29.75 5.03 4.00
N CYS A 466 30.13 4.32 5.06
CA CYS A 466 30.92 4.85 6.16
C CYS A 466 32.40 4.54 5.93
N GLN A 467 33.27 5.55 5.98
CA GLN A 467 34.72 5.40 5.94
C GLN A 467 35.32 5.76 7.30
N PHE A 468 36.23 4.93 7.78
CA PHE A 468 36.91 5.10 9.06
C PHE A 468 38.32 5.68 8.88
N ALA A 469 38.88 6.24 9.96
CA ALA A 469 40.23 6.81 9.95
C ALA A 469 41.33 5.78 9.64
N ASP A 470 41.09 4.51 9.97
CA ASP A 470 41.98 3.38 9.67
C ASP A 470 41.87 2.86 8.22
N GLY A 471 41.03 3.50 7.39
CA GLY A 471 40.80 3.12 6.00
C GLY A 471 39.74 2.04 5.78
N ARG A 472 39.18 1.45 6.85
CA ARG A 472 38.05 0.51 6.73
C ARG A 472 36.83 1.21 6.11
N ARG A 473 35.99 0.43 5.46
CA ARG A 473 34.71 0.88 4.86
C ARG A 473 33.59 -0.06 5.28
N LEU A 474 32.45 0.51 5.64
CA LEU A 474 31.22 -0.22 5.92
C LEU A 474 30.08 0.34 5.08
N ILE A 475 29.16 -0.52 4.68
CA ILE A 475 27.91 -0.12 4.04
C ILE A 475 26.79 -0.29 5.06
N VAL A 476 25.96 0.74 5.19
CA VAL A 476 24.77 0.75 6.05
C VAL A 476 23.54 0.72 5.16
N GLY A 477 22.67 -0.26 5.37
CA GLY A 477 21.43 -0.44 4.61
C GLY A 477 20.40 -1.29 5.36
N GLY A 478 19.25 -1.52 4.73
CA GLY A 478 18.12 -2.26 5.31
C GLY A 478 16.82 -1.45 5.37
N HIS A 479 15.89 -1.86 6.24
CA HIS A 479 14.62 -1.16 6.44
C HIS A 479 14.82 0.09 7.32
N PRO A 480 14.54 1.30 6.81
CA PRO A 480 15.01 2.53 7.46
C PRO A 480 14.28 2.85 8.77
N PHE A 481 12.98 2.53 8.90
CA PHE A 481 12.26 2.71 10.17
C PHE A 481 12.82 1.83 11.28
N ASN A 482 13.25 0.60 10.95
CA ASN A 482 13.84 -0.31 11.93
C ASN A 482 15.24 0.17 12.33
N ALA A 483 15.99 0.74 11.38
CA ALA A 483 17.29 1.37 11.63
C ALA A 483 17.18 2.55 12.60
N ILE A 484 16.20 3.45 12.41
CA ILE A 484 15.94 4.56 13.34
C ILE A 484 15.59 4.03 14.72
N ALA A 485 14.62 3.10 14.81
CA ALA A 485 14.18 2.57 16.09
C ALA A 485 15.32 1.85 16.84
N LEU A 486 16.18 1.12 16.12
CA LEU A 486 17.38 0.54 16.69
C LEU A 486 18.34 1.62 17.21
N LEU A 487 18.64 2.64 16.41
CA LEU A 487 19.54 3.72 16.82
C LEU A 487 18.98 4.46 18.05
N LYS A 488 17.70 4.85 18.07
CA LYS A 488 17.06 5.49 19.22
C LYS A 488 17.21 4.66 20.50
N ARG A 489 16.98 3.34 20.43
CA ARG A 489 17.18 2.43 21.57
C ARG A 489 18.62 2.44 22.09
N GLU A 490 19.60 2.38 21.19
CA GLU A 490 21.03 2.44 21.55
C GLU A 490 21.42 3.81 22.14
N LEU A 491 20.77 4.89 21.71
CA LEU A 491 21.03 6.24 22.23
C LEU A 491 20.42 6.47 23.62
N MET A 492 19.39 5.72 24.01
CA MET A 492 18.78 5.79 25.36
C MET A 492 19.55 5.01 26.43
N ILE A 493 20.54 4.20 26.04
CA ILE A 493 21.38 3.44 26.97
C ILE A 493 22.79 4.04 27.07
N SER A 494 23.54 3.63 28.10
CA SER A 494 24.91 4.12 28.31
C SER A 494 25.82 3.83 27.12
N THR A 495 26.76 4.73 26.83
CA THR A 495 27.72 4.57 25.72
C THR A 495 28.49 3.26 25.80
N ALA A 496 28.82 2.77 27.01
CA ALA A 496 29.52 1.50 27.21
C ALA A 496 28.68 0.27 26.85
N SER A 497 27.35 0.37 27.00
CA SER A 497 26.39 -0.70 26.71
C SER A 497 26.00 -0.78 25.24
N ARG A 498 26.31 0.26 24.44
CA ARG A 498 25.99 0.28 23.01
C ARG A 498 26.76 -0.80 22.25
N ARG A 499 26.11 -1.35 21.23
CA ARG A 499 26.73 -2.29 20.27
C ARG A 499 28.02 -1.68 19.71
N SER A 500 29.02 -2.55 19.47
CA SER A 500 30.31 -2.13 18.87
C SER A 500 30.08 -1.31 17.60
N LEU A 501 29.17 -1.78 16.74
CA LEU A 501 28.85 -1.13 15.49
C LEU A 501 28.33 0.31 15.66
N THR A 502 27.41 0.55 16.59
CA THR A 502 26.89 1.92 16.85
C THR A 502 28.01 2.82 17.34
N ARG A 503 28.87 2.32 18.23
CA ARG A 503 30.06 3.06 18.69
C ARG A 503 31.03 3.35 17.57
N GLU A 504 31.27 2.39 16.68
CA GLU A 504 32.11 2.56 15.50
C GLU A 504 31.54 3.64 14.58
N LEU A 505 30.25 3.56 14.21
CA LEU A 505 29.60 4.54 13.32
C LEU A 505 29.69 5.98 13.85
N LEU A 506 29.60 6.19 15.16
CA LEU A 506 29.78 7.51 15.80
C LEU A 506 31.21 8.07 15.64
N THR A 507 32.19 7.21 15.33
CA THR A 507 33.59 7.58 15.07
C THR A 507 33.96 7.50 13.58
N GLY A 508 32.98 7.30 12.70
CA GLY A 508 33.18 7.30 11.25
C GLY A 508 33.76 8.63 10.79
N ALA A 509 34.83 8.59 10.01
CA ALA A 509 35.49 9.79 9.51
C ALA A 509 34.63 10.52 8.47
N THR A 510 33.93 9.76 7.61
CA THR A 510 32.93 10.31 6.67
C THR A 510 31.80 9.31 6.45
N LEU A 511 30.59 9.84 6.25
CA LEU A 511 29.39 9.08 5.91
C LEU A 511 28.79 9.63 4.61
N THR A 512 28.93 8.87 3.53
CA THR A 512 28.53 9.29 2.17
C THR A 512 27.24 8.58 1.77
N PRO A 513 26.16 9.28 1.39
CA PRO A 513 24.97 8.62 0.87
C PRO A 513 25.29 7.94 -0.47
N MET A 514 24.69 6.79 -0.72
CA MET A 514 24.85 6.08 -1.99
C MET A 514 23.80 6.48 -3.03
N ARG A 515 22.76 7.20 -2.60
CA ARG A 515 21.61 7.63 -3.39
C ARG A 515 20.90 8.80 -2.68
N PRO A 516 19.98 9.53 -3.35
CA PRO A 516 19.09 10.47 -2.68
C PRO A 516 18.40 9.79 -1.49
N LEU A 517 18.48 10.41 -0.32
CA LEU A 517 17.91 9.82 0.88
C LEU A 517 16.40 10.04 0.95
N GLU A 518 15.69 8.99 1.33
CA GLU A 518 14.32 9.10 1.82
C GLU A 518 14.33 9.65 3.26
N TYR A 519 13.22 10.26 3.65
CA TYR A 519 13.04 10.87 4.97
C TYR A 519 13.56 10.02 6.16
N PRO A 520 13.25 8.72 6.27
CA PRO A 520 13.66 7.98 7.46
C PRO A 520 15.19 7.70 7.48
N TRP A 521 15.85 7.58 6.33
CA TRP A 521 17.32 7.49 6.30
C TRP A 521 17.99 8.82 6.68
N PHE A 522 17.36 9.94 6.33
CA PHE A 522 17.80 11.24 6.81
C PHE A 522 17.64 11.38 8.32
N HIS A 523 16.52 10.96 8.89
CA HIS A 523 16.33 11.00 10.35
C HIS A 523 17.38 10.13 11.08
N TRP A 524 17.69 8.96 10.53
CA TRP A 524 18.77 8.13 11.05
C TRP A 524 20.13 8.86 11.04
N PHE A 525 20.46 9.52 9.93
CA PHE A 525 21.66 10.35 9.79
C PHE A 525 21.67 11.52 10.78
N GLU A 526 20.57 12.28 10.79
CA GLU A 526 19.99 13.04 11.90
C GLU A 526 20.65 12.78 13.26
N LEU A 527 20.14 11.69 13.83
CA LEU A 527 20.43 11.22 15.17
C LEU A 527 21.91 10.88 15.33
N LEU A 528 22.51 10.19 14.35
CA LEU A 528 23.91 9.78 14.43
C LEU A 528 24.85 10.99 14.45
N ALA A 529 24.66 11.94 13.54
CA ALA A 529 25.49 13.12 13.40
C ALA A 529 25.41 14.01 14.66
N ARG A 530 24.20 14.21 15.19
CA ARG A 530 24.00 14.96 16.43
C ARG A 530 24.63 14.30 17.63
N THR A 531 24.43 13.00 17.83
CA THR A 531 25.08 12.28 18.93
C THR A 531 26.61 12.35 18.82
N ALA A 532 27.16 12.25 17.61
CA ALA A 532 28.60 12.36 17.42
C ALA A 532 29.13 13.75 17.84
N LEU A 533 28.42 14.83 17.48
CA LEU A 533 28.75 16.19 17.92
C LEU A 533 28.64 16.36 19.44
N GLU A 534 27.55 15.89 20.04
CA GLU A 534 27.30 15.96 21.49
C GLU A 534 28.37 15.18 22.29
N GLU A 535 28.90 14.08 21.73
CA GLU A 535 29.99 13.29 22.33
C GLU A 535 31.40 13.77 21.95
N GLY A 536 31.53 14.89 21.21
CA GLY A 536 32.83 15.42 20.78
C GLY A 536 33.62 14.48 19.87
N ARG A 537 32.93 13.66 19.06
CA ARG A 537 33.55 12.72 18.12
C ARG A 537 33.91 13.40 16.80
N ALA A 538 34.93 12.87 16.12
CA ALA A 538 35.37 13.33 14.80
C ALA A 538 34.43 12.82 13.70
N PHE A 539 33.19 13.30 13.67
CA PHE A 539 32.22 13.04 12.60
C PHE A 539 32.24 14.21 11.62
N ALA A 540 32.42 13.92 10.33
CA ALA A 540 32.45 14.96 9.29
C ALA A 540 31.47 14.66 8.16
N LEU A 541 30.85 15.72 7.65
CA LEU A 541 30.05 15.67 6.43
C LEU A 541 30.94 15.37 5.21
N PRO A 542 30.40 14.76 4.14
CA PRO A 542 31.11 14.65 2.87
C PRO A 542 31.64 16.01 2.42
N LYS A 543 32.90 16.08 1.98
CA LYS A 543 33.47 17.33 1.44
C LYS A 543 32.92 17.65 0.05
N ASP A 544 32.61 16.60 -0.70
CA ASP A 544 32.02 16.70 -2.02
C ASP A 544 30.60 17.29 -1.93
N LYS A 545 30.34 18.30 -2.76
CA LYS A 545 29.04 19.00 -2.74
C LYS A 545 27.93 18.09 -3.24
N GLU A 546 28.17 17.31 -4.30
CA GLU A 546 27.14 16.42 -4.85
C GLU A 546 26.72 15.36 -3.83
N ALA A 547 27.69 14.74 -3.15
CA ALA A 547 27.42 13.79 -2.07
C ALA A 547 26.68 14.42 -0.88
N ARG A 548 26.96 15.68 -0.52
CA ARG A 548 26.15 16.39 0.47
C ARG A 548 24.75 16.62 -0.04
N ASP A 549 24.59 17.16 -1.25
CA ASP A 549 23.29 17.47 -1.83
C ASP A 549 22.38 16.22 -1.89
N LEU A 550 22.93 15.02 -2.04
CA LEU A 550 22.16 13.76 -1.94
C LEU A 550 21.50 13.54 -0.56
N ILE A 551 22.14 13.91 0.56
CA ILE A 551 21.59 13.78 1.91
C ILE A 551 20.36 14.67 2.09
N TRP A 552 20.46 15.92 1.63
CA TRP A 552 19.41 16.94 1.83
C TRP A 552 18.46 17.10 0.65
N SER A 553 18.65 16.31 -0.42
CA SER A 553 17.89 16.42 -1.67
C SER A 553 16.38 16.47 -1.43
N PHE A 554 15.82 15.58 -0.61
CA PHE A 554 14.38 15.56 -0.31
C PHE A 554 13.93 16.73 0.59
N VAL A 555 14.78 17.18 1.54
CA VAL A 555 14.44 18.21 2.52
C VAL A 555 14.17 19.55 1.85
N PHE A 556 15.06 19.99 0.96
CA PHE A 556 14.98 21.34 0.39
C PHE A 556 14.11 21.43 -0.87
N SER A 557 13.77 20.30 -1.50
CA SER A 557 12.98 20.29 -2.74
C SER A 557 11.47 20.19 -2.51
N HIS A 558 11.01 19.66 -1.38
CA HIS A 558 9.59 19.32 -1.16
C HIS A 558 9.03 19.74 0.21
N ALA A 559 9.71 20.60 0.98
CA ALA A 559 9.25 20.98 2.32
C ALA A 559 7.90 21.74 2.30
N GLN A 560 6.83 21.04 2.66
CA GLN A 560 5.55 21.59 3.10
C GLN A 560 5.15 20.96 4.44
N GLY A 561 4.17 21.54 5.13
CA GLY A 561 3.74 21.04 6.44
C GLY A 561 4.90 20.92 7.42
N ILE A 562 4.97 19.79 8.13
CA ILE A 562 6.03 19.46 9.09
C ILE A 562 7.41 19.39 8.43
N GLY A 563 7.47 19.12 7.12
CA GLY A 563 8.69 19.13 6.31
C GLY A 563 9.44 20.46 6.39
N SER A 564 8.73 21.58 6.61
CA SER A 564 9.34 22.89 6.82
C SER A 564 10.15 22.96 8.13
N LEU A 565 9.67 22.30 9.19
CA LEU A 565 10.41 22.21 10.45
C LEU A 565 11.60 21.24 10.35
N ILE A 566 11.47 20.17 9.57
CA ILE A 566 12.60 19.27 9.24
C ILE A 566 13.68 20.03 8.42
N ALA A 567 13.28 20.92 7.51
CA ALA A 567 14.20 21.79 6.80
C ALA A 567 14.91 22.77 7.74
N LEU A 568 14.21 23.30 8.76
CA LEU A 568 14.83 24.11 9.79
C LEU A 568 15.87 23.33 10.63
N ARG A 569 15.55 22.08 11.03
CA ARG A 569 16.49 21.18 11.72
C ARG A 569 17.73 20.89 10.88
N SER A 570 17.52 20.63 9.60
CA SER A 570 18.57 20.40 8.61
C SER A 570 19.49 21.59 8.45
N HIS A 571 18.93 22.79 8.33
CA HIS A 571 19.68 24.04 8.28
C HIS A 571 20.52 24.24 9.54
N ARG A 572 19.94 23.98 10.73
CA ARG A 572 20.68 24.06 11.99
C ARG A 572 21.84 23.06 12.04
N LEU A 573 21.61 21.81 11.64
CA LEU A 573 22.64 20.78 11.63
C LEU A 573 23.81 21.14 10.70
N LEU A 574 23.52 21.67 9.51
CA LEU A 574 24.57 22.13 8.58
C LEU A 574 25.41 23.25 9.18
N MET A 575 24.77 24.21 9.86
CA MET A 575 25.47 25.28 10.58
C MET A 575 26.35 24.73 11.72
N ASP A 576 25.88 23.72 12.45
CA ASP A 576 26.67 23.06 13.51
C ASP A 576 27.92 22.34 12.94
N PHE A 577 27.91 21.98 11.65
CA PHE A 577 29.06 21.45 10.91
C PHE A 577 29.84 22.51 10.11
N GLU A 578 29.61 23.80 10.37
CA GLU A 578 30.25 24.92 9.66
C GLU A 578 30.04 24.90 8.14
N VAL A 579 28.94 24.31 7.67
CA VAL A 579 28.53 24.32 6.27
C VAL A 579 27.46 25.36 6.08
N GLU A 580 27.71 26.35 5.20
CA GLU A 580 26.74 27.37 4.86
C GLU A 580 25.53 26.72 4.14
N PRO A 581 24.34 26.71 4.76
CA PRO A 581 23.15 26.11 4.17
C PRO A 581 22.50 27.06 3.16
N GLY A 582 21.73 26.50 2.23
CA GLY A 582 20.80 27.28 1.41
C GLY A 582 19.64 27.85 2.24
N PRO A 583 18.90 28.84 1.71
CA PRO A 583 17.76 29.42 2.40
C PRO A 583 16.64 28.38 2.61
N VAL A 584 16.12 28.30 3.84
CA VAL A 584 14.91 27.52 4.15
C VAL A 584 13.68 28.35 3.79
N ARG A 585 12.74 27.75 3.06
CA ARG A 585 11.44 28.39 2.82
C ARG A 585 10.58 28.29 4.08
N PRO A 586 10.13 29.41 4.67
CA PRO A 586 9.23 29.35 5.82
C PRO A 586 7.85 28.84 5.40
N PRO A 587 7.06 28.30 6.34
CA PRO A 587 5.65 28.02 6.13
C PRO A 587 4.86 29.28 5.72
N GLN A 588 3.63 29.10 5.25
CA GLN A 588 2.75 30.21 4.92
C GLN A 588 2.46 31.08 6.14
N ARG A 589 2.65 32.41 6.01
CA ARG A 589 2.35 33.37 7.09
C ARG A 589 0.90 33.24 7.58
N GLY A 590 0.72 33.38 8.88
CA GLY A 590 -0.59 33.29 9.55
C GLY A 590 -1.07 31.86 9.81
N THR A 591 -0.20 30.85 9.63
CA THR A 591 -0.48 29.46 10.02
C THR A 591 0.20 29.12 11.35
N PRO A 592 -0.32 28.14 12.12
CA PRO A 592 0.32 27.68 13.35
C PRO A 592 1.77 27.20 13.13
N LEU A 593 2.05 26.55 12.00
CA LEU A 593 3.43 26.16 11.65
C LEU A 593 4.35 27.35 11.44
N PHE A 594 3.85 28.45 10.86
CA PHE A 594 4.67 29.65 10.69
C PHE A 594 5.02 30.27 12.05
N GLU A 595 4.06 30.37 12.96
CA GLU A 595 4.31 30.88 14.32
C GLU A 595 5.32 30.00 15.06
N LEU A 596 5.17 28.68 14.97
CA LEU A 596 6.12 27.73 15.54
C LEU A 596 7.51 27.84 14.88
N HIS A 597 7.57 27.98 13.57
CA HIS A 597 8.82 28.16 12.83
C HIS A 597 9.58 29.42 13.29
N GLU A 598 8.88 30.55 13.45
CA GLU A 598 9.48 31.79 13.95
C GLU A 598 9.95 31.67 15.42
N ASP A 599 9.15 31.03 16.29
CA ASP A 599 9.56 30.77 17.68
C ASP A 599 10.83 29.91 17.73
N LEU A 600 10.89 28.83 16.96
CA LEU A 600 12.04 27.92 16.92
C LEU A 600 13.28 28.54 16.25
N LEU A 601 13.10 29.43 15.26
CA LEU A 601 14.18 30.23 14.72
C LEU A 601 14.83 31.12 15.78
N SER A 602 14.04 31.64 16.72
CA SER A 602 14.54 32.47 17.82
C SER A 602 15.19 31.66 18.95
N ARG A 603 14.97 30.34 18.99
CA ARG A 603 15.47 29.39 20.01
C ARG A 603 16.10 28.14 19.37
N PRO A 604 17.18 28.30 18.60
CA PRO A 604 17.75 27.21 17.81
C PRO A 604 18.25 26.02 18.66
N GLU A 605 18.61 26.25 19.92
CA GLU A 605 19.01 25.22 20.88
C GLU A 605 17.86 24.28 21.28
N GLU A 606 16.62 24.75 21.22
CA GLU A 606 15.44 23.94 21.56
C GLU A 606 14.90 23.15 20.37
N LEU A 607 15.33 23.50 19.15
CA LEU A 607 14.77 23.03 17.89
C LEU A 607 14.64 21.51 17.83
N PHE A 608 15.73 20.81 18.07
CA PHE A 608 15.74 19.36 17.93
C PHE A 608 14.95 18.63 19.02
N ARG A 609 14.76 19.27 20.19
CA ARG A 609 13.97 18.77 21.31
C ARG A 609 12.47 18.99 21.08
N ARG A 610 12.09 20.18 20.59
CA ARG A 610 10.68 20.60 20.45
C ARG A 610 10.04 20.16 19.14
N VAL A 611 10.81 20.00 18.07
CA VAL A 611 10.27 19.56 16.77
C VAL A 611 10.08 18.04 16.77
N PRO A 612 8.88 17.54 16.44
CA PRO A 612 8.64 16.11 16.26
C PRO A 612 9.13 15.59 14.90
N TYR A 613 9.06 14.26 14.74
CA TYR A 613 9.40 13.53 13.50
C TYR A 613 8.22 12.72 12.99
#